data_AF-E6XAM1-F1
#
_entry.id   AF-E6XAM1-F1
#
_cell.length_a   1.000
_cell.length_b   1.000
_cell.length_c   1.000
_cell.angle_alpha   90.00
_cell.angle_beta   90.00
_cell.angle_gamma   90.00
#
_symmetry.space_group_name_H-M   'P 1'
#
loop_
_entity.id
_entity.type
_entity.pdbx_description
1 polymer ?
#
loop_
_entity_poly.entity_id
_entity_poly.type
_entity_poly.pdbx_seq_one_letter_code
_entity_poly.pdbx_strand_id
1 'polypeptide(L)'
;MQLKEELVNKIMKTNFEQLEIDINKKVSTRGKESFIFKLDKLNTFDTVDFDKIINDLYLLNLKYKENGKTEFYIELLKKVTLFFQHILFLFYCHYNDSDNYKISNISDIEDLTNIYQKIRQISSEIIW
;
A
#
# COMPACT_ATOMS: atom_id res chain seq x y z
N MET A 1 8.61 17.48 19.41
CA MET A 1 8.37 18.74 18.66
C MET A 1 9.02 18.67 17.27
N GLN A 2 10.31 18.34 17.17
CA GLN A 2 11.04 18.16 15.89
C GLN A 2 10.41 17.15 14.90
N LEU A 3 9.89 16.01 15.37
CA LEU A 3 9.25 14.99 14.51
C LEU A 3 8.00 15.49 13.76
N LYS A 4 7.27 16.47 14.31
CA LYS A 4 6.10 17.07 13.64
C LYS A 4 6.52 18.05 12.55
N GLU A 5 7.59 18.82 12.76
CA GLU A 5 8.09 19.80 11.79
C GLU A 5 8.76 19.13 10.58
N GLU A 6 9.49 18.03 10.77
CA GLU A 6 10.05 17.25 9.65
C GLU A 6 8.96 16.65 8.76
N LEU A 7 7.87 16.17 9.38
CA LEU A 7 6.73 15.62 8.65
C LEU A 7 6.01 16.71 7.85
N VAL A 8 5.77 17.88 8.45
CA VAL A 8 5.14 19.04 7.81
C VAL A 8 5.98 19.58 6.65
N ASN A 9 7.31 19.66 6.81
CA ASN A 9 8.20 20.11 5.73
C ASN A 9 8.27 19.11 4.57
N LYS A 10 8.20 17.80 4.86
CA LYS A 10 8.09 16.75 3.83
C LYS A 10 6.75 16.84 3.09
N ILE A 11 5.65 17.07 3.83
CA ILE A 11 4.31 17.32 3.25
C ILE A 11 4.35 18.50 2.28
N MET A 12 4.97 19.62 2.68
CA MET A 12 5.04 20.84 1.86
C MET A 12 5.94 20.72 0.63
N LYS A 13 6.99 19.89 0.67
CA LYS A 13 7.95 19.72 -0.44
C LYS A 13 7.56 18.65 -1.46
N THR A 14 6.80 17.63 -1.08
CA THR A 14 6.43 16.56 -2.01
C THR A 14 5.40 17.07 -3.02
N ASN A 15 5.80 17.15 -4.30
CA ASN A 15 4.87 17.45 -5.39
C ASN A 15 3.75 16.40 -5.38
N PHE A 16 2.51 16.88 -5.39
CA PHE A 16 1.30 16.08 -5.27
C PHE A 16 1.20 15.02 -6.37
N GLU A 17 1.39 15.43 -7.62
CA GLU A 17 1.36 14.53 -8.78
C GLU A 17 2.52 13.53 -8.73
N GLN A 18 3.69 13.95 -8.22
CA GLN A 18 4.83 13.06 -8.08
C GLN A 18 4.54 11.94 -7.07
N LEU A 19 3.85 12.25 -5.97
CA LEU A 19 3.43 11.24 -5.00
C LEU A 19 2.48 10.22 -5.62
N GLU A 20 1.51 10.67 -6.44
CA GLU A 20 0.62 9.78 -7.18
C GLU A 20 1.39 8.87 -8.14
N ILE A 21 2.32 9.44 -8.91
CA ILE A 21 3.17 8.70 -9.85
C ILE A 21 4.00 7.65 -9.10
N ASP A 22 4.58 8.01 -7.96
CA ASP A 22 5.44 7.11 -7.19
C ASP A 22 4.64 5.97 -6.57
N ILE A 23 3.45 6.23 -6.00
CA ILE A 23 2.56 5.19 -5.50
C ILE A 23 2.11 4.28 -6.65
N ASN A 24 1.68 4.87 -7.77
CA ASN A 24 1.24 4.14 -8.95
C ASN A 24 2.32 3.17 -9.46
N LYS A 25 3.59 3.62 -9.49
CA LYS A 25 4.74 2.75 -9.77
C LYS A 25 4.88 1.63 -8.76
N LYS A 26 4.83 1.92 -7.46
CA LYS A 26 5.00 0.91 -6.39
C LYS A 26 3.94 -0.19 -6.45
N VAL A 27 2.67 0.17 -6.71
CA VAL A 27 1.55 -0.79 -6.72
C VAL A 27 1.37 -1.53 -8.04
N SER A 28 1.98 -1.05 -9.14
CA SER A 28 1.78 -1.63 -10.49
C SER A 28 3.02 -2.32 -11.06
N THR A 29 4.22 -2.00 -10.58
CA THR A 29 5.46 -2.52 -11.13
C THR A 29 5.65 -3.98 -10.74
N ARG A 30 6.10 -4.81 -11.70
CA ARG A 30 6.35 -6.25 -11.52
C ARG A 30 7.82 -6.65 -11.68
N GLY A 31 8.74 -5.68 -11.60
CA GLY A 31 10.19 -5.93 -11.64
C GLY A 31 10.66 -6.74 -10.44
N LYS A 32 11.85 -7.36 -10.52
CA LYS A 32 12.37 -8.29 -9.49
C LYS A 32 12.43 -7.70 -8.07
N GLU A 33 12.67 -6.39 -7.97
CA GLU A 33 12.74 -5.68 -6.68
C GLU A 33 11.37 -5.19 -6.18
N SER A 34 10.31 -5.32 -6.97
CA SER A 34 8.98 -4.81 -6.60
C SER A 34 8.34 -5.64 -5.49
N PHE A 35 7.51 -4.98 -4.68
CA PHE A 35 6.68 -5.63 -3.68
C PHE A 35 5.85 -6.79 -4.30
N ILE A 36 5.22 -6.54 -5.45
CA ILE A 36 4.41 -7.56 -6.15
C ILE A 36 5.26 -8.76 -6.56
N PHE A 37 6.49 -8.56 -7.04
CA PHE A 37 7.35 -9.69 -7.39
C PHE A 37 7.75 -10.51 -6.16
N LYS A 38 8.13 -9.84 -5.05
CA LYS A 38 8.45 -10.52 -3.79
C LYS A 38 7.26 -11.35 -3.29
N LEU A 39 6.06 -10.76 -3.37
CA LEU A 39 4.83 -11.43 -2.96
C LEU A 39 4.45 -12.60 -3.90
N ASP A 40 4.42 -12.39 -5.21
CA ASP A 40 3.94 -13.38 -6.19
C ASP A 40 4.91 -14.52 -6.48
N LYS A 41 6.22 -14.20 -6.50
CA LYS A 41 7.25 -15.10 -7.04
C LYS A 41 8.16 -15.66 -5.97
N LEU A 42 8.36 -14.92 -4.89
CA LEU A 42 9.20 -15.36 -3.78
C LEU A 42 8.36 -15.78 -2.56
N ASN A 43 7.04 -15.58 -2.62
CA ASN A 43 6.12 -15.81 -1.51
C ASN A 43 6.61 -15.10 -0.23
N THR A 44 7.07 -13.87 -0.35
CA THR A 44 7.56 -13.07 0.78
C THR A 44 6.79 -11.76 0.82
N PHE A 45 6.25 -11.44 1.99
CA PHE A 45 5.58 -10.17 2.23
C PHE A 45 6.58 -9.16 2.80
N ASP A 46 6.95 -8.17 2.00
CA ASP A 46 7.86 -7.10 2.45
C ASP A 46 7.08 -6.05 3.26
N THR A 47 7.08 -6.21 4.58
CA THR A 47 6.36 -5.33 5.51
C THR A 47 6.86 -3.89 5.46
N VAL A 48 8.16 -3.69 5.24
CA VAL A 48 8.78 -2.36 5.16
C VAL A 48 8.30 -1.62 3.92
N ASP A 49 8.27 -2.29 2.77
CA ASP A 49 7.78 -1.68 1.54
C ASP A 49 6.25 -1.48 1.56
N PHE A 50 5.50 -2.41 2.16
CA PHE A 50 4.07 -2.24 2.38
C PHE A 50 3.76 -1.03 3.25
N ASP A 51 4.44 -0.87 4.38
CA ASP A 51 4.22 0.25 5.29
C ASP A 51 4.58 1.59 4.66
N LYS A 52 5.61 1.64 3.80
CA LYS A 52 5.89 2.83 3.00
C LYS A 52 4.73 3.17 2.06
N ILE A 53 4.14 2.18 1.38
CA ILE A 53 2.99 2.40 0.49
C ILE A 53 1.79 2.93 1.27
N ILE A 54 1.48 2.34 2.43
CA ILE A 54 0.38 2.80 3.29
C ILE A 54 0.60 4.24 3.77
N ASN A 55 1.82 4.57 4.21
CA ASN A 55 2.16 5.93 4.65
C ASN A 55 2.07 6.94 3.50
N ASP A 56 2.52 6.57 2.29
CA ASP A 56 2.43 7.44 1.12
C ASP A 56 0.96 7.68 0.71
N LEU A 57 0.10 6.65 0.79
CA LEU A 57 -1.34 6.78 0.56
C LEU A 57 -2.00 7.68 1.61
N TYR A 58 -1.60 7.56 2.88
CA TYR A 58 -2.10 8.42 3.94
C TYR A 58 -1.71 9.89 3.70
N LEU A 59 -0.43 10.12 3.37
CA LEU A 59 0.06 11.44 2.98
C LEU A 59 -0.70 12.02 1.78
N LEU A 60 -0.99 11.18 0.79
CA LEU A 60 -1.75 11.57 -0.38
C LEU A 60 -3.19 11.95 -0.03
N ASN A 61 -3.84 11.21 0.87
CA ASN A 61 -5.17 11.54 1.36
C ASN A 61 -5.21 12.91 2.03
N LEU A 62 -4.22 13.25 2.87
CA LEU A 62 -4.10 14.58 3.47
C LEU A 62 -4.02 15.66 2.39
N LYS A 63 -3.21 15.45 1.34
CA LYS A 63 -3.12 16.37 0.20
C LYS A 63 -4.43 16.51 -0.56
N TYR A 64 -5.19 15.42 -0.77
CA TYR A 64 -6.52 15.46 -1.39
C TYR A 64 -7.52 16.27 -0.57
N LYS A 65 -7.49 16.15 0.76
CA LYS A 65 -8.36 16.92 1.66
C LYS A 65 -8.05 18.43 1.62
N GLU A 66 -6.78 18.79 1.47
CA GLU A 66 -6.34 20.20 1.42
C GLU A 66 -6.52 20.83 0.03
N ASN A 67 -6.22 20.11 -1.05
CA ASN A 67 -6.06 20.67 -2.39
C ASN A 67 -7.09 20.17 -3.41
N GLY A 68 -7.93 19.21 -3.03
CA GLY A 68 -8.79 18.48 -3.96
C GLY A 68 -8.07 17.34 -4.69
N LYS A 69 -8.84 16.56 -5.45
CA LYS A 69 -8.39 15.39 -6.21
C LYS A 69 -7.81 15.82 -7.56
N THR A 70 -6.70 15.20 -8.00
CA THR A 70 -6.11 15.46 -9.32
C THR A 70 -6.82 14.65 -10.41
N GLU A 71 -6.45 14.85 -11.68
CA GLU A 71 -6.92 14.03 -12.79
C GLU A 71 -6.45 12.56 -12.71
N PHE A 72 -5.38 12.25 -11.97
CA PHE A 72 -4.85 10.90 -11.82
C PHE A 72 -5.57 10.08 -10.74
N TYR A 73 -6.38 10.72 -9.89
CA TYR A 73 -7.01 10.10 -8.73
C TYR A 73 -7.75 8.80 -9.06
N ILE A 74 -8.60 8.81 -10.09
CA ILE A 74 -9.43 7.65 -10.45
C ILE A 74 -8.56 6.47 -10.90
N GLU A 75 -7.52 6.73 -11.68
CA GLU A 75 -6.62 5.69 -12.17
C GLU A 75 -5.76 5.11 -11.03
N LEU A 76 -5.27 5.98 -10.13
CA LEU A 76 -4.57 5.55 -8.93
C LEU A 76 -5.47 4.66 -8.06
N LEU A 77 -6.72 5.08 -7.82
CA LEU A 77 -7.65 4.37 -6.94
C LEU A 77 -7.94 2.95 -7.45
N LYS A 78 -8.14 2.79 -8.77
CA LYS A 78 -8.31 1.46 -9.39
C LYS A 78 -7.12 0.55 -9.09
N LYS A 79 -5.90 1.07 -9.27
CA LYS A 79 -4.67 0.28 -9.07
C LYS A 79 -4.42 -0.07 -7.61
N VAL A 80 -4.64 0.88 -6.71
CA VAL A 80 -4.55 0.64 -5.25
C VAL A 80 -5.59 -0.39 -4.81
N THR A 81 -6.80 -0.33 -5.36
CA THR A 81 -7.86 -1.30 -5.06
C THR A 81 -7.47 -2.71 -5.53
N LEU A 82 -6.98 -2.85 -6.77
CA LEU A 82 -6.50 -4.13 -7.30
C LEU A 82 -5.32 -4.67 -6.49
N PHE A 83 -4.40 -3.79 -6.08
CA PHE A 83 -3.27 -4.12 -5.24
C PHE A 83 -3.69 -4.71 -3.89
N PHE A 84 -4.65 -4.07 -3.20
CA PHE A 84 -5.18 -4.59 -1.94
C PHE A 84 -5.98 -5.87 -2.12
N GLN A 85 -6.82 -5.98 -3.15
CA GLN A 85 -7.55 -7.20 -3.46
C GLN A 85 -6.61 -8.39 -3.65
N HIS A 86 -5.52 -8.16 -4.37
CA HIS A 86 -4.51 -9.19 -4.62
C HIS A 86 -3.82 -9.66 -3.34
N ILE A 87 -3.42 -8.72 -2.46
CA ILE A 87 -2.86 -9.06 -1.14
C ILE A 87 -3.84 -9.91 -0.33
N LEU A 88 -5.10 -9.48 -0.23
CA LEU A 88 -6.12 -10.19 0.54
C LEU A 88 -6.43 -11.58 -0.03
N PHE A 89 -6.42 -11.73 -1.35
CA PHE A 89 -6.56 -13.02 -2.01
C PHE A 89 -5.41 -13.97 -1.64
N LEU A 90 -4.16 -13.48 -1.67
CA LEU A 90 -3.01 -14.30 -1.30
C LEU A 90 -2.98 -14.66 0.19
N PHE A 91 -3.54 -13.82 1.06
CA PHE A 91 -3.75 -14.18 2.47
C PHE A 91 -4.76 -15.30 2.63
N TYR A 92 -5.85 -15.28 1.85
CA TYR A 92 -6.80 -16.38 1.80
C TYR A 92 -6.12 -17.69 1.34
N CYS A 93 -5.32 -17.65 0.26
CA CYS A 93 -4.55 -18.82 -0.21
C CYS A 93 -3.57 -19.32 0.84
N HIS A 94 -2.88 -18.42 1.55
CA HIS A 94 -1.96 -18.79 2.64
C HIS A 94 -2.64 -19.64 3.73
N TYR A 95 -3.91 -19.36 4.05
CA TYR A 95 -4.67 -20.13 5.05
C TYR A 95 -5.40 -21.36 4.50
N ASN A 96 -5.62 -21.44 3.20
CA ASN A 96 -6.30 -22.59 2.63
C ASN A 96 -5.34 -23.78 2.59
N ASP A 97 -5.61 -24.82 3.36
CA ASP A 97 -4.80 -26.05 3.40
C ASP A 97 -4.75 -26.78 2.05
N SER A 98 -5.74 -26.55 1.18
CA SER A 98 -5.78 -27.10 -0.18
C SER A 98 -4.99 -26.27 -1.21
N ASP A 99 -4.41 -25.14 -0.78
CA ASP A 99 -3.63 -24.26 -1.65
C ASP A 99 -2.13 -24.40 -1.36
N ASN A 100 -1.32 -24.37 -2.43
CA ASN A 100 0.13 -24.51 -2.35
C ASN A 100 0.84 -23.18 -2.08
N TYR A 101 0.14 -22.05 -2.21
CA TYR A 101 0.73 -20.75 -1.93
C TYR A 101 0.81 -20.51 -0.42
N LYS A 102 2.01 -20.26 0.10
CA LYS A 102 2.27 -19.92 1.51
C LYS A 102 3.29 -18.79 1.59
N ILE A 103 2.92 -17.70 2.27
CA ILE A 103 3.85 -16.61 2.58
C ILE A 103 4.86 -17.11 3.61
N SER A 104 6.13 -17.09 3.23
CA SER A 104 7.24 -17.71 3.95
C SER A 104 7.65 -16.98 5.24
N ASN A 105 7.44 -15.68 5.29
CA ASN A 105 7.88 -14.80 6.38
C ASN A 105 6.72 -14.22 7.20
N ILE A 106 5.56 -14.87 7.16
CA ILE A 106 4.41 -14.59 8.00
C ILE A 106 3.99 -15.92 8.63
N SER A 107 4.10 -16.01 9.95
CA SER A 107 3.75 -17.21 10.73
C SER A 107 2.47 -17.05 11.53
N ASP A 108 2.13 -15.82 11.92
CA ASP A 108 1.08 -15.55 12.90
C ASP A 108 -0.11 -14.82 12.28
N ILE A 109 -1.32 -15.23 12.68
CA ILE A 109 -2.57 -14.62 12.24
C ILE A 109 -2.72 -13.15 12.66
N GLU A 110 -1.99 -12.76 13.69
CA GLU A 110 -1.95 -11.38 14.17
C GLU A 110 -1.31 -10.45 13.12
N ASP A 111 -0.26 -10.88 12.42
CA ASP A 111 0.40 -10.09 11.38
C ASP A 111 -0.54 -9.77 10.21
N LEU A 112 -1.29 -10.77 9.76
CA LEU A 112 -2.26 -10.62 8.66
C LEU A 112 -3.46 -9.78 9.07
N THR A 113 -3.91 -9.91 10.31
CA THR A 113 -4.97 -9.07 10.87
C THR A 113 -4.52 -7.60 10.93
N ASN A 114 -3.29 -7.33 11.35
CA ASN A 114 -2.72 -5.98 11.39
C ASN A 114 -2.60 -5.38 9.99
N ILE A 115 -2.17 -6.16 9.00
CA ILE A 115 -2.11 -5.71 7.59
C ILE A 115 -3.51 -5.43 7.05
N TYR A 116 -4.48 -6.31 7.30
CA TYR A 116 -5.88 -6.10 6.91
C TYR A 116 -6.45 -4.80 7.51
N GLN A 117 -6.18 -4.53 8.79
CA GLN A 117 -6.63 -3.31 9.45
C GLN A 117 -6.06 -2.05 8.78
N LYS A 118 -4.77 -2.05 8.40
CA LYS A 118 -4.13 -0.97 7.63
C LYS A 118 -4.81 -0.76 6.28
N ILE A 119 -5.08 -1.84 5.54
CA ILE A 119 -5.80 -1.79 4.25
C ILE A 119 -7.20 -1.20 4.44
N ARG A 120 -7.95 -1.68 5.44
CA ARG A 120 -9.31 -1.22 5.72
C ARG A 120 -9.35 0.26 6.07
N GLN A 121 -8.45 0.71 6.94
CA GLN A 121 -8.35 2.11 7.33
C GLN A 121 -8.09 2.99 6.10
N ILE A 122 -7.03 2.70 5.34
CA ILE A 122 -6.67 3.57 4.22
C ILE A 122 -7.72 3.55 3.11
N SER A 123 -8.35 2.41 2.85
CA SER A 123 -9.44 2.29 1.87
C SER A 123 -10.64 3.14 2.27
N SER A 124 -11.02 3.13 3.56
CA SER A 124 -12.11 3.98 4.06
C SER A 124 -11.81 5.48 3.96
N GLU A 125 -10.53 5.83 3.99
CA GLU A 125 -10.07 7.21 4.02
C GLU A 125 -9.82 7.81 2.63
N ILE A 126 -9.39 7.02 1.65
CA ILE A 126 -8.98 7.49 0.32
C ILE A 126 -10.07 7.34 -0.75
N ILE A 127 -11.02 6.41 -0.54
CA ILE A 127 -12.15 6.16 -1.46
C ILE A 127 -13.24 7.24 -1.30
N TRP A 128 -13.33 7.88 -0.13
CA TRP A 128 -14.33 8.93 0.18
C TRP A 128 -13.70 10.32 0.04
#